data_AF-A0A1M7MQP9-F1
#
_entry.id   AF-A0A1M7MQP9-F1
#
_cell.length_a   1.000
_cell.length_b   1.000
_cell.length_c   1.000
_cell.angle_alpha   90.00
_cell.angle_beta   90.00
_cell.angle_gamma   90.00
#
_symmetry.space_group_name_H-M   'P 1'
#
loop_
_entity.id
_entity.type
_entity.pdbx_description
1 polymer ?
#
loop_
_entity_poly.entity_id
_entity_poly.type
_entity_poly.pdbx_seq_one_letter_code
_entity_poly.pdbx_strand_id
1 'polypeptide(L)'
;MLYFLLSRCFRCPEMVYVSHEKREWIAGNVAKDIAEWLESLGIKQVALEELSFAQDYDTSRLFNRVTHNFCKRFLFNRIVVALRKRGITVFTVSARFTSLIGYFKYSEAYGLSAHQAAALVIARRALGFAERMLRELLRRLSPKEGWKPFRLWGKLFGLYKAARKWAIREDKIFRVWGPTEWLSFMVSGTG
;
A
#
# COMPACT_ATOMS: atom_id res chain seq x y z
N MET A 1 -2.46 1.04 21.18
CA MET A 1 -3.33 1.33 20.02
C MET A 1 -2.63 2.41 19.20
N LEU A 2 -2.40 2.22 17.89
CA LEU A 2 -1.81 3.26 17.03
C LEU A 2 -2.93 4.05 16.38
N TYR A 3 -2.90 5.37 16.55
CA TYR A 3 -3.83 6.28 15.89
C TYR A 3 -3.14 6.96 14.71
N PHE A 4 -3.89 7.18 13.65
CA PHE A 4 -3.44 7.97 12.53
C PHE A 4 -3.56 9.46 12.88
N LEU A 5 -2.45 10.20 12.85
CA LEU A 5 -2.41 11.59 13.31
C LEU A 5 -2.39 12.58 12.14
N LEU A 6 -1.50 12.36 11.18
CA LEU A 6 -1.22 13.31 10.12
C LEU A 6 -0.84 12.58 8.83
N SER A 7 -1.21 13.16 7.68
CA SER A 7 -0.63 12.80 6.38
C SER A 7 -0.29 14.03 5.57
N ARG A 8 0.77 13.90 4.77
CA ARG A 8 1.12 14.82 3.71
C ARG A 8 1.34 14.05 2.41
N CYS A 9 0.81 14.57 1.32
CA CYS A 9 1.02 14.02 -0.02
C CYS A 9 2.01 14.90 -0.78
N PHE A 10 3.11 14.31 -1.26
CA PHE A 10 4.10 14.98 -2.10
C PHE A 10 3.78 14.67 -3.56
N ARG A 11 3.05 15.58 -4.23
CA ARG A 11 2.50 15.36 -5.57
C ARG A 11 3.56 15.66 -6.63
N CYS A 12 3.85 14.67 -7.47
CA CYS A 12 4.80 14.81 -8.59
C CYS A 12 4.28 14.10 -9.85
N PRO A 13 3.18 14.61 -10.46
CA PRO A 13 2.61 13.99 -11.67
C PRO A 13 3.62 13.94 -12.83
N GLU A 14 4.55 14.90 -12.85
CA GLU A 14 5.54 15.09 -13.89
C GLU A 14 6.56 13.95 -14.00
N MET A 15 6.78 13.22 -12.91
CA MET A 15 7.76 12.13 -12.85
C MET A 15 7.45 11.00 -13.85
N VAL A 16 6.24 10.95 -14.39
CA VAL A 16 5.81 9.93 -15.35
C VAL A 16 6.35 10.19 -16.77
N TYR A 17 6.52 11.45 -17.16
CA TYR A 17 6.77 11.83 -18.57
C TYR A 17 8.05 12.64 -18.79
N VAL A 18 8.68 13.18 -17.75
CA VAL A 18 9.94 13.93 -17.90
C VAL A 18 11.16 13.03 -18.19
N SER A 19 12.24 13.64 -18.68
CA SER A 19 13.52 12.97 -18.97
C SER A 19 14.12 12.29 -17.73
N HIS A 20 15.03 11.34 -17.95
CA HIS A 20 15.70 10.63 -16.86
C HIS A 20 16.38 11.58 -15.87
N GLU A 21 17.19 12.51 -16.36
CA GLU A 21 17.90 13.52 -15.54
C GLU A 21 16.91 14.36 -14.73
N LYS A 22 15.82 14.82 -15.35
CA LYS A 22 14.80 15.61 -14.65
C LYS A 22 14.09 14.77 -13.59
N ARG A 23 13.82 13.48 -13.84
CA ARG A 23 13.25 12.57 -12.83
C ARG A 23 14.17 12.41 -11.63
N GLU A 24 15.47 12.25 -11.85
CA GLU A 24 16.45 12.14 -10.76
C GLU A 24 16.48 13.40 -9.90
N TRP A 25 16.48 14.57 -10.55
CA TRP A 25 16.42 15.87 -9.87
C TRP A 25 15.13 16.02 -9.05
N ILE A 26 13.97 15.70 -9.62
CA ILE A 26 12.68 15.74 -8.90
C ILE A 26 12.72 14.77 -7.69
N ALA A 27 13.18 13.54 -7.89
CA ALA A 27 13.26 12.55 -6.81
C ALA A 27 14.19 13.00 -5.67
N GLY A 28 15.28 13.68 -5.99
CA GLY A 28 16.17 14.30 -5.00
C GLY A 28 15.48 15.38 -4.17
N ASN A 29 14.77 16.30 -4.83
CA ASN A 29 14.03 17.37 -4.15
C ASN A 29 12.90 16.81 -3.27
N VAL A 30 12.11 15.87 -3.80
CA VAL A 30 11.03 15.23 -3.04
C VAL A 30 11.58 14.50 -1.81
N ALA A 31 12.69 13.80 -1.95
CA ALA A 31 13.33 13.13 -0.81
C ALA A 31 13.80 14.13 0.26
N LYS A 32 14.31 15.29 -0.16
CA LYS A 32 14.68 16.39 0.74
C LYS A 32 13.44 16.94 1.46
N ASP A 33 12.38 17.27 0.73
CA ASP A 33 11.14 17.82 1.28
C ASP A 33 10.48 16.87 2.29
N ILE A 34 10.47 15.57 1.99
CA ILE A 34 9.99 14.53 2.91
C ILE A 34 10.81 14.54 4.19
N ALA A 35 12.14 14.56 4.08
CA ALA A 35 13.02 14.49 5.23
C ALA A 35 12.93 15.75 6.11
N GLU A 36 12.84 16.93 5.51
CA GLU A 36 12.65 18.21 6.22
C GLU A 36 11.30 18.26 6.93
N TRP A 37 10.24 17.76 6.30
CA TRP A 37 8.93 17.69 6.92
C TRP A 37 8.89 16.74 8.12
N LEU A 38 9.55 15.59 8.04
CA LEU A 38 9.60 14.65 9.15
C LEU A 38 10.48 15.15 10.29
N GLU A 39 11.59 15.81 9.95
CA GLU A 39 12.48 16.48 10.90
C GLU A 39 11.77 17.60 11.67
N SER A 40 10.98 18.44 10.98
CA SER A 40 10.22 19.52 11.62
C SER A 40 9.13 19.02 12.57
N LEU A 41 8.66 17.78 12.40
CA LEU A 41 7.76 17.09 13.31
C LEU A 41 8.48 16.39 14.47
N GLY A 42 9.81 16.45 14.54
CA GLY A 42 10.61 15.78 15.56
C GLY A 42 10.67 14.26 15.43
N ILE A 43 10.32 13.71 14.25
CA ILE A 43 10.29 12.26 14.03
C ILE A 43 11.71 11.70 13.96
N LYS A 44 11.99 10.66 14.76
CA LYS A 44 13.31 10.00 14.82
C LYS A 44 13.37 8.65 14.10
N GLN A 45 12.21 8.07 13.80
CA GLN A 45 12.10 6.73 13.24
C GLN A 45 11.00 6.67 12.18
N VAL A 46 11.30 6.06 11.05
CA VAL A 46 10.39 5.94 9.90
C VAL A 46 10.38 4.50 9.41
N ALA A 47 9.19 3.97 9.13
CA ALA A 47 9.02 2.70 8.46
C ALA A 47 8.72 2.92 6.97
N LEU A 48 9.47 2.25 6.09
CA LEU A 48 9.25 2.24 4.65
C LEU A 48 9.01 0.81 4.19
N GLU A 49 8.07 0.63 3.27
CA GLU A 49 7.90 -0.67 2.64
C GLU A 49 8.94 -0.90 1.53
N GLU A 50 9.46 -2.11 1.46
CA GLU A 50 10.22 -2.54 0.28
C GLU A 50 9.24 -2.97 -0.81
N LEU A 51 9.05 -2.09 -1.80
CA LEU A 51 8.22 -2.37 -2.94
C LEU A 51 8.96 -3.23 -3.98
N SER A 52 8.62 -4.52 -4.02
CA SER A 52 8.89 -5.38 -5.18
C SER A 52 7.65 -5.43 -6.06
N PHE A 53 7.73 -4.89 -7.28
CA PHE A 53 6.65 -5.08 -8.26
C PHE A 53 6.93 -6.39 -8.98
N ALA A 54 6.08 -7.39 -8.75
CA ALA A 54 5.96 -8.50 -9.69
C ALA A 54 5.42 -7.92 -11.00
N GLN A 55 6.06 -8.27 -12.12
CA GLN A 55 5.63 -7.88 -13.44
C GLN A 55 4.38 -8.72 -13.79
N ASP A 56 3.21 -8.26 -13.34
CA ASP A 56 1.95 -8.89 -13.74
C ASP A 56 1.75 -8.57 -15.24
N TYR A 57 1.83 -9.59 -16.09
CA TYR A 57 1.62 -9.51 -17.54
C TYR A 57 0.22 -9.02 -17.95
N ASP A 58 -0.70 -8.90 -16.98
CA ASP A 58 -2.10 -8.46 -17.13
C ASP A 58 -2.27 -6.97 -16.77
N THR A 59 -1.34 -6.13 -17.23
CA THR A 59 -1.32 -4.68 -16.95
C THR A 59 -1.27 -3.86 -18.24
N SER A 60 -1.88 -2.66 -18.23
CA SER A 60 -1.97 -1.83 -19.44
C SER A 60 -0.59 -1.39 -19.94
N ARG A 61 -0.42 -1.24 -21.26
CA ARG A 61 0.83 -0.73 -21.87
C ARG A 61 1.32 0.57 -21.24
N LEU A 62 0.39 1.48 -20.91
CA LEU A 62 0.70 2.72 -20.20
C LEU A 62 1.24 2.44 -18.79
N PHE A 63 0.55 1.60 -18.00
CA PHE A 63 0.99 1.25 -16.66
C PHE A 63 2.36 0.57 -16.64
N ASN A 64 2.63 -0.29 -17.62
CA ASN A 64 3.93 -0.93 -17.80
C ASN A 64 5.02 0.08 -18.11
N ARG A 65 4.77 1.01 -19.04
CA ARG A 65 5.71 2.10 -19.34
C ARG A 65 5.99 2.96 -18.12
N VAL A 66 4.95 3.37 -17.38
CA VAL A 66 5.11 4.16 -16.14
C VAL A 66 5.90 3.38 -15.10
N THR A 67 5.57 2.11 -14.86
CA THR A 67 6.22 1.28 -13.83
C THR A 67 7.66 0.97 -14.17
N HIS A 68 7.96 0.71 -15.44
CA HIS A 68 9.31 0.49 -15.94
C HIS A 68 10.17 1.75 -15.86
N ASN A 69 9.59 2.92 -16.18
CA ASN A 69 10.28 4.20 -16.12
C ASN A 69 10.40 4.77 -14.71
N PHE A 70 9.54 4.36 -13.78
CA PHE A 70 9.53 4.89 -12.44
C PHE A 70 10.62 4.20 -11.61
N CYS A 71 11.70 4.94 -11.37
CA CYS A 71 12.87 4.50 -10.62
C CYS A 71 12.57 4.36 -9.10
N LYS A 72 11.67 3.44 -8.72
CA LYS A 72 11.24 3.21 -7.31
C LYS A 72 12.41 3.01 -6.39
N ARG A 73 13.34 2.15 -6.81
CA ARG A 73 14.56 1.85 -6.05
C ARG A 73 15.42 3.10 -5.88
N PHE A 74 15.52 3.94 -6.91
CA PHE A 74 16.23 5.21 -6.83
C PHE A 74 15.57 6.17 -5.84
N LEU A 75 14.26 6.43 -5.98
CA LEU A 75 13.53 7.31 -5.07
C LEU A 75 13.61 6.81 -3.61
N PHE A 76 13.42 5.51 -3.42
CA PHE A 76 13.59 4.85 -2.12
C PHE A 76 14.99 5.12 -1.54
N ASN A 77 16.05 4.88 -2.32
CA ASN A 77 17.42 5.12 -1.88
C ASN A 77 17.66 6.61 -1.54
N ARG A 78 17.14 7.54 -2.35
CA ARG A 78 17.25 8.98 -2.09
C ARG A 78 16.55 9.38 -0.79
N ILE A 79 15.35 8.86 -0.53
CA ILE A 79 14.62 9.07 0.72
C ILE A 79 15.42 8.52 1.90
N VAL A 80 15.89 7.26 1.83
CA VAL A 80 16.67 6.64 2.90
C VAL A 80 17.92 7.46 3.23
N VAL A 81 18.66 7.90 2.21
CA VAL A 81 19.86 8.73 2.40
C VAL A 81 19.48 10.08 3.01
N ALA A 82 18.44 10.75 2.53
CA ALA A 82 18.00 12.06 3.03
C ALA A 82 17.57 12.00 4.51
N LEU A 83 16.88 10.93 4.91
CA LEU A 83 16.46 10.68 6.28
C LEU A 83 17.66 10.39 7.19
N ARG A 84 18.55 9.47 6.77
CA ARG A 84 19.74 9.11 7.56
C ARG A 84 20.68 10.28 7.79
N LYS A 85 20.85 11.16 6.79
CA LYS A 85 21.65 12.40 6.93
C LYS A 85 21.12 13.34 8.01
N ARG A 86 19.83 13.25 8.37
CA ARG A 86 19.18 14.02 9.44
C ARG A 86 19.04 13.23 10.76
N GLY A 87 19.74 12.10 10.89
CA GLY A 87 19.67 11.26 12.08
C GLY A 87 18.34 10.51 12.25
N ILE A 88 17.53 10.41 11.18
CA ILE A 88 16.27 9.66 11.21
C ILE A 88 16.55 8.19 10.84
N THR A 89 16.21 7.28 11.76
CA THR A 89 16.38 5.84 11.56
C THR A 89 15.29 5.31 10.64
N VAL A 90 15.67 4.45 9.69
CA VAL A 90 14.75 3.87 8.72
C VAL A 90 14.64 2.36 8.90
N PHE A 91 13.42 1.87 9.12
CA PHE A 91 13.07 0.46 9.16
C PHE A 91 12.44 0.05 7.84
N THR A 92 12.93 -1.03 7.24
CA THR A 92 12.34 -1.59 6.05
C THR A 92 11.41 -2.74 6.42
N VAL A 93 10.21 -2.75 5.86
CA VAL A 93 9.22 -3.82 6.08
C VAL A 93 8.74 -4.38 4.76
N SER A 94 8.26 -5.62 4.79
CA SER A 94 7.66 -6.23 3.60
C SER A 94 6.43 -5.44 3.14
N ALA A 95 6.35 -5.10 1.85
CA ALA A 95 5.15 -4.51 1.22
C ALA A 95 4.00 -5.53 1.01
N ARG A 96 4.20 -6.81 1.38
CA ARG A 96 3.27 -7.88 1.03
C ARG A 96 1.86 -7.63 1.60
N PHE A 97 0.89 -7.40 0.71
CA PHE A 97 -0.52 -7.13 1.04
C PHE A 97 -0.77 -5.89 1.92
N THR A 98 0.15 -4.93 2.02
CA THR A 98 -0.01 -3.74 2.90
C THR A 98 -1.28 -2.94 2.56
N SER A 99 -1.52 -2.69 1.27
CA SER A 99 -2.72 -2.01 0.77
C SER A 99 -4.00 -2.78 1.04
N LEU A 100 -4.02 -4.10 0.76
CA LEU A 100 -5.17 -4.96 0.98
C LEU A 100 -5.53 -5.05 2.48
N ILE A 101 -4.53 -5.28 3.32
CA ILE A 101 -4.69 -5.39 4.77
C ILE A 101 -5.17 -4.05 5.33
N GLY A 102 -4.56 -2.95 4.90
CA GLY A 102 -4.94 -1.61 5.32
C GLY A 102 -6.40 -1.32 4.98
N TYR A 103 -6.78 -1.57 3.73
CA TYR A 103 -8.15 -1.41 3.27
C TYR A 103 -9.14 -2.25 4.10
N PHE A 104 -8.96 -3.57 4.17
CA PHE A 104 -9.94 -4.42 4.87
C PHE A 104 -9.95 -4.31 6.40
N LYS A 105 -8.87 -3.85 7.03
CA LYS A 105 -8.81 -3.75 8.50
C LYS A 105 -9.01 -2.35 9.05
N TYR A 106 -8.55 -1.34 8.32
CA TYR A 106 -8.33 -0.02 8.91
C TYR A 106 -9.00 1.12 8.14
N SER A 107 -9.29 0.99 6.84
CA SER A 107 -9.86 2.12 6.09
C SER A 107 -11.25 2.53 6.62
N GLU A 108 -12.15 1.57 6.80
CA GLU A 108 -13.51 1.84 7.28
C GLU A 108 -13.52 2.22 8.77
N ALA A 109 -12.84 1.42 9.60
CA ALA A 109 -12.81 1.63 11.05
C ALA A 109 -12.17 2.96 11.49
N TYR A 110 -11.22 3.49 10.72
CA TYR A 110 -10.51 4.74 11.04
C TYR A 110 -10.78 5.86 10.04
N GLY A 111 -11.70 5.69 9.09
CA GLY A 111 -11.99 6.69 8.04
C GLY A 111 -10.77 7.02 7.16
N LEU A 112 -9.86 6.07 6.95
CA LEU A 112 -8.60 6.28 6.24
C LEU A 112 -8.75 5.96 4.75
N SER A 113 -8.08 6.74 3.90
CA SER A 113 -7.87 6.34 2.50
C SER A 113 -7.04 5.05 2.43
N ALA A 114 -7.12 4.33 1.30
CA ALA A 114 -6.35 3.09 1.10
C ALA A 114 -4.83 3.31 1.29
N HIS A 115 -4.30 4.47 0.90
CA HIS A 115 -2.89 4.81 1.08
C HIS A 115 -2.53 5.07 2.55
N GLN A 116 -3.36 5.80 3.30
CA GLN A 116 -3.15 6.05 4.72
C GLN A 116 -3.28 4.76 5.53
N ALA A 117 -4.26 3.92 5.20
CA ALA A 117 -4.45 2.62 5.83
C ALA A 117 -3.27 1.66 5.55
N ALA A 118 -2.70 1.70 4.34
CA ALA A 118 -1.47 0.97 4.02
C ALA A 118 -0.27 1.48 4.84
N ALA A 119 -0.12 2.81 4.97
CA ALA A 119 0.93 3.41 5.80
C ALA A 119 0.83 2.98 7.27
N LEU A 120 -0.39 2.86 7.81
CA LEU A 120 -0.62 2.34 9.15
C LEU A 120 -0.16 0.87 9.28
N VAL A 121 -0.43 0.02 8.28
CA VAL A 121 0.08 -1.37 8.27
C VAL A 121 1.60 -1.41 8.27
N ILE A 122 2.25 -0.56 7.48
CA ILE A 122 3.71 -0.46 7.38
C ILE A 122 4.31 -0.12 8.77
N ALA A 123 3.77 0.92 9.42
CA ALA A 123 4.21 1.31 10.76
C ALA A 123 4.01 0.19 11.79
N ARG A 124 2.85 -0.47 11.77
CA ARG A 124 2.55 -1.59 12.67
C ARG A 124 3.50 -2.78 12.47
N ARG A 125 3.86 -3.10 11.23
CA ARG A 125 4.84 -4.16 10.95
C ARG A 125 6.22 -3.83 11.49
N ALA A 126 6.66 -2.57 11.36
CA ALA A 126 7.93 -2.13 11.91
C ALA A 126 7.98 -2.25 13.44
N LEU A 127 6.82 -2.10 14.10
CA LEU A 127 6.66 -2.30 15.54
C LEU A 127 6.42 -3.77 15.94
N GLY A 128 6.54 -4.73 15.03
CA GLY A 128 6.44 -6.17 15.32
C GLY A 128 5.02 -6.73 15.38
N PHE A 129 3.99 -5.98 14.99
CA PHE A 129 2.62 -6.50 15.00
C PHE A 129 2.40 -7.54 13.89
N ALA A 130 1.91 -8.72 14.28
CA ALA A 130 1.44 -9.72 13.33
C ALA A 130 0.10 -9.26 12.72
N GLU A 131 0.09 -8.96 11.43
CA GLU A 131 -1.13 -8.56 10.69
C GLU A 131 -2.08 -9.75 10.48
N ARG A 132 -2.67 -10.22 11.57
CA ARG A 132 -3.66 -11.30 11.57
C ARG A 132 -4.95 -10.84 10.88
N MET A 133 -5.59 -11.79 10.21
CA MET A 133 -6.87 -11.59 9.55
C MET A 133 -8.00 -11.49 10.58
N LEU A 134 -9.02 -10.67 10.29
CA LEU A 134 -10.18 -10.50 11.15
C LEU A 134 -10.95 -11.83 11.26
N ARG A 135 -11.51 -12.12 12.44
CA ARG A 135 -12.28 -13.36 12.68
C ARG A 135 -13.44 -13.50 11.69
N GLU A 136 -14.09 -12.40 11.36
CA GLU A 136 -15.19 -12.39 10.39
C GLU A 136 -14.73 -12.79 8.98
N LEU A 137 -13.57 -12.29 8.53
CA LEU A 137 -12.96 -12.72 7.28
C LEU A 137 -12.57 -14.20 7.30
N LEU A 138 -12.05 -14.68 8.44
CA LEU A 138 -11.69 -16.09 8.60
C LEU A 138 -12.91 -17.00 8.49
N ARG A 139 -14.03 -16.67 9.15
CA ARG A 139 -15.29 -17.42 9.03
C ARG A 139 -15.74 -17.52 7.58
N ARG A 140 -15.64 -16.43 6.82
CA ARG A 140 -16.03 -16.38 5.41
C ARG A 140 -15.09 -17.16 4.48
N LEU A 141 -13.80 -17.19 4.78
CA LEU A 141 -12.83 -17.94 3.96
C LEU A 141 -12.84 -19.46 4.21
N SER A 142 -13.47 -19.89 5.32
CA SER A 142 -13.47 -21.27 5.84
C SER A 142 -12.13 -21.98 5.64
N PRO A 143 -11.03 -21.43 6.21
CA PRO A 143 -9.71 -21.98 5.96
C PRO A 143 -9.58 -23.37 6.60
N LYS A 144 -8.92 -24.29 5.89
CA LYS A 144 -8.53 -25.58 6.47
C LYS A 144 -7.52 -25.35 7.61
N GLU A 145 -7.42 -26.31 8.53
CA GLU A 145 -6.42 -26.26 9.60
C GLU A 145 -5.00 -26.06 9.05
N GLY A 146 -4.15 -25.34 9.79
CA GLY A 146 -2.74 -25.12 9.45
C GLY A 146 -2.42 -23.98 8.48
N TRP A 147 -3.41 -23.17 8.05
CA TRP A 147 -3.14 -22.04 7.15
C TRP A 147 -2.34 -20.92 7.81
N LYS A 148 -1.17 -20.59 7.25
CA LYS A 148 -0.35 -19.45 7.69
C LYS A 148 -1.04 -18.11 7.38
N PRO A 149 -0.88 -17.06 8.21
CA PRO A 149 -1.54 -15.76 8.03
C PRO A 149 -1.41 -15.15 6.62
N PHE A 150 -0.22 -15.20 6.00
CA PHE A 150 -0.02 -14.64 4.66
C PHE A 150 -0.70 -15.44 3.54
N ARG A 151 -0.94 -16.75 3.71
CA ARG A 151 -1.71 -17.53 2.72
C ARG A 151 -3.17 -17.11 2.72
N LEU A 152 -3.72 -16.82 3.90
CA LEU A 152 -5.09 -16.32 4.05
C LEU A 152 -5.26 -14.98 3.32
N TRP A 153 -4.34 -14.05 3.53
CA TRP A 153 -4.34 -12.78 2.80
C TRP A 153 -4.20 -12.97 1.29
N GLY A 154 -3.41 -13.95 0.84
CA GLY A 154 -3.31 -14.30 -0.57
C GLY A 154 -4.63 -14.82 -1.16
N LYS A 155 -5.37 -15.67 -0.44
CA LYS A 155 -6.69 -16.15 -0.88
C LYS A 155 -7.69 -14.98 -0.98
N LEU A 156 -7.75 -14.14 0.06
CA LEU A 156 -8.60 -12.94 0.04
C LEU A 156 -8.25 -12.02 -1.14
N PHE A 157 -6.95 -11.82 -1.41
CA PHE A 157 -6.49 -11.02 -2.55
C PHE A 157 -6.99 -11.59 -3.88
N GLY A 158 -6.93 -12.91 -4.06
CA GLY A 158 -7.44 -13.59 -5.24
C GLY A 158 -8.93 -13.38 -5.44
N LEU A 159 -9.73 -13.60 -4.38
CA LEU A 159 -11.18 -13.38 -4.39
C LEU A 159 -11.52 -11.92 -4.71
N TYR A 160 -10.82 -10.98 -4.06
CA TYR A 160 -11.01 -9.55 -4.29
C TYR A 160 -10.70 -9.16 -5.75
N LYS A 161 -9.63 -9.68 -6.34
CA LYS A 161 -9.33 -9.44 -7.77
C LYS A 161 -10.40 -10.03 -8.69
N ALA A 162 -10.88 -11.24 -8.42
CA ALA A 162 -11.92 -11.89 -9.21
C ALA A 162 -13.24 -11.11 -9.14
N ALA A 163 -13.67 -10.74 -7.93
CA ALA A 163 -14.86 -9.93 -7.71
C ALA A 163 -14.76 -8.57 -8.40
N ARG A 164 -13.61 -7.88 -8.30
CA ARG A 164 -13.40 -6.61 -9.00
C ARG A 164 -13.50 -6.76 -10.52
N LYS A 165 -12.92 -7.82 -11.10
CA LYS A 165 -13.05 -8.10 -12.54
C LYS A 165 -14.51 -8.37 -12.93
N TRP A 166 -15.26 -9.10 -12.11
CA TRP A 166 -16.67 -9.38 -12.37
C TRP A 166 -17.53 -8.11 -12.29
N ALA A 167 -17.36 -7.29 -11.24
CA ALA A 167 -18.06 -6.01 -11.09
C ALA A 167 -17.85 -5.08 -12.29
N ILE A 168 -16.62 -5.06 -12.86
CA ILE A 168 -16.31 -4.29 -14.08
C ILE A 168 -17.09 -4.81 -15.29
N ARG A 169 -17.17 -6.14 -15.49
CA ARG A 169 -17.88 -6.72 -16.63
C ARG A 169 -19.39 -6.48 -16.59
N GLU A 170 -19.95 -6.48 -15.39
CA GLU A 170 -21.38 -6.31 -15.15
C GLU A 170 -21.82 -4.85 -15.05
N ASP A 171 -20.90 -3.90 -15.26
CA ASP A 171 -21.09 -2.47 -15.03
C ASP A 171 -21.64 -2.12 -13.62
N LYS A 172 -21.37 -2.99 -12.64
CA LYS A 172 -21.78 -2.84 -11.24
C LYS A 172 -20.76 -2.04 -10.43
N ILE A 173 -19.89 -1.26 -11.09
CA ILE A 173 -18.91 -0.44 -10.38
C ILE A 173 -19.61 0.80 -9.83
N PHE A 174 -20.12 0.70 -8.61
CA PHE A 174 -20.46 1.88 -7.84
C PHE A 174 -19.13 2.58 -7.46
N ARG A 175 -19.07 3.90 -7.64
CA ARG A 175 -17.81 4.67 -7.55
C ARG A 175 -17.10 4.57 -6.18
N VAL A 176 -17.73 4.03 -5.13
CA VAL A 176 -17.18 4.04 -3.77
C VAL A 176 -17.59 2.79 -2.97
N TRP A 177 -17.25 1.59 -3.43
CA TRP A 177 -17.37 0.43 -2.55
C TRP A 177 -16.31 0.46 -1.45
N GLY A 178 -16.76 0.30 -0.21
CA GLY A 178 -15.97 0.09 0.99
C GLY A 178 -15.66 -1.38 1.26
N PRO A 179 -14.82 -1.68 2.27
CA PRO A 179 -14.45 -3.04 2.63
C PRO A 179 -15.66 -3.93 2.89
N THR A 180 -16.63 -3.48 3.68
CA THR A 180 -17.83 -4.27 4.02
C THR A 180 -18.67 -4.61 2.78
N GLU A 181 -18.85 -3.67 1.86
CA GLU A 181 -19.60 -3.89 0.61
C GLU A 181 -18.88 -4.91 -0.30
N TRP A 182 -17.56 -4.80 -0.44
CA TRP A 182 -16.77 -5.80 -1.15
C TRP A 182 -16.89 -7.18 -0.53
N LEU A 183 -16.91 -7.27 0.80
CA LEU A 183 -17.09 -8.55 1.49
C LEU A 183 -18.48 -9.14 1.25
N SER A 184 -19.52 -8.32 1.18
CA SER A 184 -20.88 -8.77 0.85
C SER A 184 -20.97 -9.22 -0.61
N PHE A 185 -20.38 -8.46 -1.53
CA PHE A 185 -20.38 -8.78 -2.95
C PHE A 185 -19.60 -10.04 -3.29
N MET A 186 -18.44 -10.26 -2.66
CA MET A 186 -17.67 -11.50 -2.81
C MET A 186 -18.46 -12.74 -2.36
N VAL A 187 -19.46 -12.57 -1.50
CA VAL A 187 -20.32 -13.65 -1.00
C VAL A 187 -21.55 -13.85 -1.88
N SER A 188 -22.14 -12.77 -2.41
CA SER A 188 -23.33 -12.85 -3.28
C SER A 188 -23.02 -13.29 -4.71
N GLY A 189 -21.80 -13.09 -5.20
CA GLY A 189 -21.35 -13.54 -6.53
C GLY A 189 -20.91 -15.01 -6.62
N THR A 190 -21.06 -15.79 -5.54
CA THR A 190 -20.78 -17.24 -5.49
C THR A 190 -22.06 -18.10 -5.47
N GLY A 191 -23.17 -17.55 -5.97
CA GLY A 191 -24.44 -18.27 -6.21
C GLY A 191 -24.59 -18.67 -7.66
#